data_AF-A0A177C8D9-F1
#
_entry.id   AF-A0A177C8D9-F1
#
_cell.length_a   1.000
_cell.length_b   1.000
_cell.length_c   1.000
_cell.angle_alpha   90.00
_cell.angle_beta   90.00
_cell.angle_gamma   90.00
#
_symmetry.space_group_name_H-M   'P 1'
#
loop_
_entity.id
_entity.type
_entity.pdbx_description
1 polymer ?
#
loop_
_entity_poly.entity_id
_entity_poly.type
_entity_poly.pdbx_seq_one_letter_code
_entity_poly.pdbx_strand_id
1 'polypeptide(L)'
;MLSRCLLLKLGMSNSPGSSFLPPEIVECFQSFSMIQGLKRMDLDGSYQSDLVLLSHWKQISATLLHATYVTNGFSYFDSRTANIERALRDLNPLLAVYSVTSGASDASRLLSLREILRKGARLAFTLFGQPSFWQFDWSQAVPSSSSQYHHEPREFLGKRAPSLNRNASDALNTRNLVIWPALVRVVDGEGARVVREDGVLSEKITLETLASRFQDDSFPKGL
;
A
#
# COMPACT_ATOMS: atom_id res chain seq x y z
N MET A 1 -1.10 -10.63 9.41
CA MET A 1 -0.04 -11.66 9.33
C MET A 1 0.02 -12.29 7.94
N LEU A 2 -1.10 -12.77 7.39
CA LEU A 2 -1.15 -13.41 6.06
C LEU A 2 -0.73 -12.47 4.91
N SER A 3 -1.16 -11.21 4.90
CA SER A 3 -0.75 -10.19 3.91
C SER A 3 0.76 -9.94 3.92
N ARG A 4 1.37 -9.79 5.10
CA ARG A 4 2.82 -9.58 5.25
C ARG A 4 3.63 -10.81 4.86
N CYS A 5 3.15 -12.01 5.19
CA CYS A 5 3.77 -13.26 4.75
C CYS A 5 3.67 -13.45 3.23
N LEU A 6 2.55 -13.08 2.61
CA LEU A 6 2.42 -13.05 1.15
C LEU A 6 3.41 -12.06 0.55
N LEU A 7 3.45 -10.80 1.01
CA LEU A 7 4.39 -9.78 0.50
C LEU A 7 5.87 -10.18 0.65
N LEU A 8 6.25 -10.79 1.78
CA LEU A 8 7.61 -11.28 2.00
C LEU A 8 7.94 -12.52 1.15
N LYS A 9 6.98 -13.42 0.96
CA LYS A 9 7.15 -14.65 0.16
C LYS A 9 7.10 -14.38 -1.35
N LEU A 10 6.45 -13.29 -1.76
CA LEU A 10 6.41 -12.79 -3.14
C LEU A 10 7.70 -12.06 -3.56
N GLY A 11 8.68 -11.90 -2.66
CA GLY A 11 9.95 -11.27 -2.99
C GLY A 11 9.78 -9.84 -3.53
N MET A 12 8.77 -9.11 -3.05
CA MET A 12 8.55 -7.69 -3.34
C MET A 12 9.68 -6.87 -2.71
N SER A 13 10.85 -6.99 -3.32
CA SER A 13 12.01 -6.16 -3.10
C SER A 13 11.73 -4.80 -3.72
N ASN A 14 12.53 -3.80 -3.39
CA ASN A 14 12.43 -2.51 -4.08
C ASN A 14 12.91 -2.61 -5.55
N SER A 15 13.14 -3.81 -6.10
CA SER A 15 13.68 -3.99 -7.44
C SER A 15 12.65 -3.63 -8.53
N PRO A 16 13.10 -3.06 -9.68
CA PRO A 16 12.21 -2.69 -10.78
C PRO A 16 11.35 -3.84 -11.31
N GLY A 17 11.84 -5.09 -11.21
CA GLY A 17 11.12 -6.29 -11.66
C GLY A 17 10.03 -6.80 -10.71
N SER A 18 9.85 -6.19 -9.54
CA SER A 18 8.85 -6.61 -8.54
C SER A 18 7.90 -5.48 -8.10
N SER A 19 7.98 -4.34 -8.78
CA SER A 19 7.13 -3.18 -8.56
C SER A 19 6.03 -3.07 -9.60
N PHE A 20 4.90 -2.47 -9.22
CA PHE A 20 3.85 -2.06 -10.15
C PHE A 20 3.99 -0.62 -10.64
N LEU A 21 5.01 0.09 -10.16
CA LEU A 21 5.45 1.33 -10.80
C LEU A 21 6.27 1.02 -12.05
N PRO A 22 6.27 1.92 -13.04
CA PRO A 22 7.21 1.88 -14.15
C PRO A 22 8.66 1.65 -13.68
N PRO A 23 9.44 0.74 -14.30
CA PRO A 23 10.82 0.47 -13.94
C PRO A 23 11.68 1.72 -13.89
N GLU A 24 11.50 2.64 -14.83
CA GLU A 24 12.26 3.89 -14.91
C GLU A 24 12.02 4.76 -13.66
N ILE A 25 10.78 4.77 -13.15
CA ILE A 25 10.45 5.46 -11.89
C ILE A 25 11.12 4.76 -10.71
N VAL A 26 11.10 3.43 -10.67
CA VAL A 26 11.67 2.66 -9.56
C VAL A 26 13.18 2.87 -9.47
N GLU A 27 13.87 2.82 -10.60
CA GLU A 27 15.32 3.05 -10.68
C GLU A 27 15.68 4.47 -10.21
N CYS A 28 14.99 5.50 -10.72
CA CYS A 28 15.22 6.87 -10.26
C CYS A 28 14.93 7.03 -8.75
N PHE A 29 13.84 6.44 -8.24
CA PHE A 29 13.47 6.54 -6.83
C PHE A 29 14.51 5.89 -5.91
N GLN A 30 15.13 4.79 -6.34
CA GLN A 30 16.25 4.19 -5.62
C GLN A 30 17.46 5.13 -5.56
N SER A 31 17.76 5.87 -6.63
CA SER A 31 18.82 6.88 -6.63
C SER A 31 18.56 7.99 -5.61
N PHE A 32 17.33 8.51 -5.53
CA PHE A 32 16.94 9.48 -4.49
C PHE A 32 17.07 8.90 -3.07
N SER A 33 16.68 7.64 -2.88
CA SER A 33 16.72 6.97 -1.58
C SER A 33 18.16 6.69 -1.10
N MET A 34 19.09 6.38 -2.02
CA MET A 34 20.51 6.25 -1.70
C MET A 34 21.11 7.58 -1.22
N ILE A 35 20.76 8.68 -1.87
CA ILE A 35 21.23 10.03 -1.51
C ILE A 35 20.66 10.44 -0.13
N GLN A 36 19.40 10.14 0.16
CA GLN A 36 18.80 10.37 1.48
C GLN A 36 19.37 9.47 2.59
N GLY A 37 19.75 8.23 2.25
CA GLY A 37 20.41 7.30 3.18
C GLY A 37 21.76 7.82 3.68
N LEU A 38 22.52 8.52 2.83
CA LEU A 38 23.75 9.21 3.24
C LEU A 38 23.49 10.48 4.06
N LYS A 39 22.46 11.26 3.73
CA LYS A 39 22.11 12.50 4.46
C LYS A 39 21.52 12.28 5.85
N ARG A 40 21.02 11.08 6.16
CA ARG A 40 20.52 10.73 7.52
C ARG A 40 21.57 10.80 8.63
N MET A 41 22.84 11.00 8.30
CA MET A 41 23.90 11.23 9.28
C MET A 41 24.00 12.68 9.78
N ASP A 42 23.37 13.66 9.11
CA ASP A 42 23.30 15.04 9.60
C ASP A 42 21.85 15.40 9.96
N LEU A 43 21.57 15.50 11.25
CA LEU A 43 20.28 15.93 11.76
C LEU A 43 20.18 17.46 11.74
N ASP A 44 19.10 17.93 11.11
CA ASP A 44 18.23 19.03 11.50
C ASP A 44 18.07 20.09 10.39
N GLY A 45 16.90 20.10 9.73
CA GLY A 45 16.47 21.13 8.78
C GLY A 45 16.41 20.78 7.28
N SER A 46 17.27 19.91 6.73
CA SER A 46 17.32 19.72 5.24
C SER A 46 16.25 18.78 4.65
N TYR A 47 15.48 18.08 5.48
CA TYR A 47 14.55 17.05 5.01
C TYR A 47 13.34 17.61 4.26
N GLN A 48 12.88 18.81 4.61
CA GLN A 48 11.67 19.37 4.01
C GLN A 48 11.90 19.79 2.56
N SER A 49 13.00 20.47 2.27
CA SER A 49 13.36 20.88 0.91
C SER A 49 13.61 19.68 -0.01
N ASP A 50 14.22 18.61 0.51
CA ASP A 50 14.41 17.35 -0.22
C ASP A 50 13.05 16.68 -0.55
N LEU A 51 12.05 16.76 0.34
CA LEU A 51 10.71 16.23 0.11
C LEU A 51 9.90 17.05 -0.89
N VAL A 52 10.03 18.38 -0.86
CA VAL A 52 9.43 19.29 -1.86
C VAL A 52 10.03 19.04 -3.24
N LEU A 53 11.36 18.94 -3.32
CA LEU A 53 12.03 18.64 -4.58
C LEU A 53 11.59 17.27 -5.13
N LEU A 54 11.48 16.28 -4.25
CA LEU A 54 10.99 14.95 -4.62
C LEU A 54 9.53 14.99 -5.06
N SER A 55 8.65 15.78 -4.41
CA SER A 55 7.24 15.92 -4.78
C SER A 55 7.10 16.53 -6.17
N HIS A 56 7.87 17.57 -6.48
CA HIS A 56 7.90 18.20 -7.80
C HIS A 56 8.44 17.25 -8.87
N TRP A 57 9.54 16.55 -8.58
CA TRP A 57 10.08 15.54 -9.49
C TRP A 57 9.05 14.45 -9.81
N LYS A 58 8.31 13.96 -8.81
CA LYS A 58 7.22 12.97 -9.01
C LYS A 58 6.15 13.49 -9.96
N GLN A 59 5.68 14.72 -9.76
CA GLN A 59 4.64 15.33 -10.61
C GLN A 59 5.10 15.51 -12.05
N ILE A 60 6.29 16.09 -12.25
CA ILE A 60 6.85 16.31 -13.58
C ILE A 60 7.00 14.96 -14.30
N SER A 61 7.61 13.97 -13.63
CA SER A 61 7.81 12.63 -14.18
C SER A 61 6.49 11.95 -14.54
N ALA A 62 5.48 12.02 -13.66
CA ALA A 62 4.16 11.46 -13.92
C ALA A 62 3.48 12.12 -15.12
N THR A 63 3.64 13.44 -15.27
CA THR A 63 3.09 14.19 -16.40
C THR A 63 3.74 13.78 -17.72
N LEU A 64 5.08 13.69 -17.75
CA LEU A 64 5.83 13.26 -18.93
C LEU A 64 5.49 11.82 -19.34
N LEU A 65 5.26 10.94 -18.35
CA LEU A 65 4.96 9.53 -18.57
C LEU A 65 3.46 9.22 -18.72
N HIS A 66 2.59 10.24 -18.66
CA HIS A 66 1.13 10.06 -18.66
C HIS A 66 0.65 9.36 -19.94
N ALA A 67 1.14 9.77 -21.10
CA ALA A 67 0.75 9.16 -22.38
C ALA A 67 1.09 7.66 -22.42
N THR A 68 2.22 7.26 -21.85
CA THR A 68 2.67 5.86 -21.82
C THR A 68 1.87 5.02 -20.84
N TYR A 69 1.71 5.49 -19.60
CA TYR A 69 1.20 4.64 -18.51
C TYR A 69 -0.25 4.89 -18.11
N VAL A 70 -0.88 5.95 -18.61
CA VAL A 70 -2.31 6.23 -18.42
C VAL A 70 -3.06 6.06 -19.72
N THR A 71 -2.71 6.82 -20.77
CA THR A 71 -3.43 6.78 -22.04
C THR A 71 -3.22 5.45 -22.78
N ASN A 72 -1.98 4.98 -22.88
CA ASN A 72 -1.61 3.71 -23.56
C ASN A 72 -1.28 2.58 -22.57
N GLY A 73 -1.84 2.66 -21.36
CA GLY A 73 -1.53 1.75 -20.26
C GLY A 73 -1.86 0.29 -20.60
N PHE A 74 -0.95 -0.61 -20.22
CA PHE A 74 -0.99 -2.06 -20.47
C PHE A 74 -1.00 -2.45 -21.94
N SER A 75 -0.53 -1.58 -22.83
CA SER A 75 -0.13 -1.96 -24.18
C SER A 75 1.10 -2.88 -24.16
N TYR A 76 1.46 -3.43 -25.33
CA TYR A 76 2.65 -4.28 -25.46
C TYR A 76 3.96 -3.58 -25.05
N PHE A 77 4.02 -2.26 -25.14
CA PHE A 77 5.17 -1.45 -24.74
C PHE A 77 5.15 -1.05 -23.26
N ASP A 78 4.07 -1.33 -22.53
CA ASP A 78 4.00 -1.04 -21.09
C ASP A 78 4.81 -2.09 -20.30
N SER A 79 5.97 -1.65 -19.83
CA SER A 79 6.92 -2.44 -19.04
C SER A 79 6.32 -3.04 -17.77
N ARG A 80 5.24 -2.46 -17.21
CA ARG A 80 4.54 -3.00 -16.02
C ARG A 80 3.79 -4.29 -16.32
N THR A 81 3.43 -4.54 -17.59
CA THR A 81 2.69 -5.74 -17.99
C THR A 81 3.47 -7.01 -17.64
N ALA A 82 4.79 -7.02 -17.87
CA ALA A 82 5.65 -8.15 -17.51
C ALA A 82 5.67 -8.40 -15.99
N ASN A 83 5.69 -7.35 -15.18
CA ASN A 83 5.65 -7.45 -13.72
C ASN A 83 4.30 -7.96 -13.22
N ILE A 84 3.19 -7.56 -13.86
CA ILE A 84 1.85 -8.08 -13.57
C ILE A 84 1.77 -9.58 -13.84
N GLU A 85 2.25 -10.05 -14.99
CA GLU A 85 2.22 -11.48 -15.31
C GLU A 85 3.14 -12.31 -14.39
N ARG A 86 4.26 -11.74 -13.94
CA ARG A 86 5.10 -12.36 -12.90
C ARG A 86 4.33 -12.48 -11.58
N ALA A 87 3.78 -11.37 -11.07
CA ALA A 87 3.00 -11.36 -9.84
C ALA A 87 1.78 -12.30 -9.91
N LEU A 88 1.14 -12.41 -11.08
CA LEU A 88 0.05 -13.35 -11.32
C LEU A 88 0.50 -14.79 -11.10
N ARG A 89 1.64 -15.19 -11.67
CA ARG A 89 2.20 -16.55 -11.51
C ARG A 89 2.53 -16.87 -10.07
N ASP A 90 3.02 -15.89 -9.31
CA ASP A 90 3.41 -16.10 -7.92
C ASP A 90 2.21 -16.12 -6.97
N LEU A 91 1.23 -15.23 -7.20
CA LEU A 91 0.01 -15.11 -6.37
C LEU A 91 -0.99 -16.23 -6.64
N ASN A 92 -1.11 -16.69 -7.88
CA ASN A 92 -2.12 -17.66 -8.27
C ASN A 92 -2.12 -18.94 -7.41
N PRO A 93 -0.99 -19.67 -7.25
CA PRO A 93 -0.97 -20.89 -6.45
C PRO A 93 -1.21 -20.61 -4.96
N LEU A 94 -0.81 -19.44 -4.45
CA LEU A 94 -1.00 -19.07 -3.05
C LEU A 94 -2.48 -18.79 -2.74
N LEU A 95 -3.16 -18.08 -3.64
CA LEU A 95 -4.58 -17.76 -3.48
C LEU A 95 -5.50 -18.95 -3.79
N ALA A 96 -5.07 -19.88 -4.65
CA ALA A 96 -5.83 -21.08 -4.98
C ALA A 96 -6.14 -21.95 -3.74
N VAL A 97 -5.25 -21.97 -2.75
CA VAL A 97 -5.46 -22.71 -1.47
C VAL A 97 -6.64 -22.17 -0.67
N TYR A 98 -6.96 -20.88 -0.85
CA TYR A 98 -8.02 -20.19 -0.11
C TYR A 98 -9.27 -19.92 -0.95
N SER A 99 -9.24 -20.21 -2.26
CA SER A 99 -10.43 -20.07 -3.10
C SER A 99 -11.40 -21.20 -2.79
N VAL A 100 -12.62 -20.85 -2.41
CA VAL A 100 -13.72 -21.81 -2.35
C VAL A 100 -13.89 -22.38 -3.76
N THR A 101 -13.79 -23.70 -3.89
CA THR A 101 -13.96 -24.45 -5.16
C THR A 101 -15.42 -24.40 -5.60
N SER A 102 -15.96 -23.22 -5.79
CA SER A 102 -17.34 -23.00 -6.20
C SER A 102 -17.35 -22.75 -7.70
N GLY A 103 -17.38 -23.83 -8.50
CA GLY A 103 -17.78 -23.90 -9.92
C GLY A 103 -17.17 -22.95 -10.95
N ALA A 104 -16.42 -21.93 -10.55
CA ALA A 104 -15.85 -20.91 -11.40
C ALA A 104 -14.60 -21.50 -12.06
N SER A 105 -14.57 -21.45 -13.39
CA SER A 105 -13.40 -21.84 -14.16
C SER A 105 -12.17 -21.10 -13.63
N ASP A 106 -11.09 -21.85 -13.40
CA ASP A 106 -9.80 -21.32 -12.94
C ASP A 106 -9.31 -20.14 -13.81
N ALA A 107 -9.66 -20.19 -15.11
CA ALA A 107 -9.41 -19.13 -16.06
C ALA A 107 -10.12 -17.81 -15.70
N SER A 108 -11.37 -17.86 -15.24
CA SER A 108 -12.11 -16.66 -14.83
C SER A 108 -11.49 -16.02 -13.59
N ARG A 109 -11.04 -16.84 -12.62
CA ARG A 109 -10.36 -16.35 -11.42
C ARG A 109 -9.04 -15.67 -11.77
N LEU A 110 -8.26 -16.27 -12.67
CA LEU A 110 -7.01 -15.69 -13.18
C LEU A 110 -7.24 -14.36 -13.91
N LEU A 111 -8.29 -14.27 -14.74
CA LEU A 111 -8.65 -13.01 -15.41
C LEU A 111 -9.02 -11.92 -14.39
N SER A 112 -9.81 -12.24 -13.38
CA SER A 112 -10.15 -11.31 -12.30
C SER A 112 -8.91 -10.86 -11.52
N LEU A 113 -8.00 -11.78 -11.19
CA LEU A 113 -6.77 -11.44 -10.49
C LEU A 113 -5.89 -10.52 -11.34
N ARG A 114 -5.75 -10.80 -12.64
CA ARG A 114 -5.02 -9.93 -13.57
C ARG A 114 -5.59 -8.52 -13.59
N GLU A 115 -6.92 -8.38 -13.63
CA GLU A 115 -7.57 -7.08 -13.63
C GLU A 115 -7.36 -6.33 -12.30
N ILE A 116 -7.40 -7.02 -11.16
CA ILE A 116 -7.06 -6.44 -9.85
C ILE A 116 -5.62 -5.90 -9.85
N LEU A 117 -4.66 -6.67 -10.38
CA LEU A 117 -3.26 -6.25 -10.46
C LEU A 117 -3.08 -5.02 -11.37
N ARG A 118 -3.79 -4.97 -12.51
CA ARG A 118 -3.81 -3.79 -13.38
C ARG A 118 -4.37 -2.55 -12.68
N LYS A 119 -5.48 -2.69 -11.96
CA LYS A 119 -6.03 -1.60 -11.14
C LYS A 119 -5.04 -1.14 -10.07
N GLY A 120 -4.35 -2.08 -9.42
CA GLY A 120 -3.27 -1.78 -8.48
C GLY A 120 -2.13 -0.97 -9.11
N ALA A 121 -1.68 -1.35 -10.30
CA ALA A 121 -0.63 -0.63 -11.03
C ALA A 121 -1.08 0.78 -11.47
N ARG A 122 -2.33 0.96 -11.88
CA ARG A 122 -2.91 2.30 -12.15
C ARG A 122 -2.96 3.16 -10.90
N LEU A 123 -3.43 2.58 -9.79
CA LEU A 123 -3.48 3.27 -8.51
C LEU A 123 -2.07 3.68 -8.05
N ALA A 124 -1.09 2.78 -8.14
CA ALA A 124 0.30 3.08 -7.80
C ALA A 124 0.85 4.26 -8.60
N PHE A 125 0.65 4.26 -9.93
CA PHE A 125 1.07 5.38 -10.78
C PHE A 125 0.33 6.69 -10.44
N THR A 126 -0.97 6.60 -10.14
CA THR A 126 -1.77 7.76 -9.73
C THR A 126 -1.25 8.36 -8.43
N LEU A 127 -0.99 7.54 -7.41
CA LEU A 127 -0.42 7.97 -6.13
C LEU A 127 1.00 8.52 -6.29
N PHE A 128 1.78 7.95 -7.20
CA PHE A 128 3.10 8.48 -7.55
C PHE A 128 2.98 9.91 -8.08
N GLY A 129 2.06 10.19 -9.01
CA GLY A 129 1.89 11.54 -9.56
C GLY A 129 1.34 12.59 -8.59
N GLN A 130 0.84 12.20 -7.41
CA GLN A 130 0.40 13.18 -6.41
C GLN A 130 1.59 13.91 -5.76
N PRO A 131 1.48 15.23 -5.50
CA PRO A 131 2.44 15.98 -4.70
C PRO A 131 2.22 15.68 -3.22
N SER A 132 2.25 14.42 -2.82
CA SER A 132 2.07 14.03 -1.43
C SER A 132 2.68 12.66 -1.20
N PHE A 133 2.87 12.36 0.08
CA PHE A 133 3.36 11.07 0.52
C PHE A 133 2.28 10.35 1.31
N TRP A 134 2.12 9.06 0.99
CA TRP A 134 1.05 8.21 1.50
C TRP A 134 1.62 7.06 2.30
N GLN A 135 0.91 6.67 3.35
CA GLN A 135 1.26 5.53 4.19
C GLN A 135 0.03 4.67 4.49
N PHE A 136 0.22 3.36 4.49
CA PHE A 136 -0.78 2.44 5.00
C PHE A 136 -0.72 2.38 6.52
N ASP A 137 -1.83 2.74 7.14
CA ASP A 137 -2.03 2.66 8.58
C ASP A 137 -2.70 1.33 8.97
N TRP A 138 -1.89 0.45 9.56
CA TRP A 138 -2.30 -0.86 10.06
C TRP A 138 -2.61 -0.85 11.56
N SER A 139 -2.47 0.28 12.24
CA SER A 139 -2.66 0.35 13.70
C SER A 139 -4.07 -0.11 14.07
N GLN A 140 -4.21 -0.91 15.12
CA GLN A 140 -5.52 -1.29 15.64
C GLN A 140 -6.23 -0.02 16.12
N ALA A 141 -7.53 0.10 15.85
CA ALA A 141 -8.30 1.21 16.36
C ALA A 141 -8.39 0.96 17.86
N VAL A 142 -7.57 1.65 18.65
CA VAL A 142 -7.78 1.67 20.09
C VAL A 142 -9.08 2.45 20.28
N PRO A 143 -10.12 1.89 20.90
CA PRO A 143 -11.32 2.65 21.18
C PRO A 143 -10.89 3.88 21.97
N SER A 144 -11.25 5.05 21.46
CA SER A 144 -10.90 6.36 22.00
C SER A 144 -11.59 6.55 23.35
N SER A 145 -11.03 5.97 24.41
CA SER A 145 -11.21 6.50 25.74
C SER A 145 -10.32 7.74 25.84
N SER A 146 -10.95 8.90 25.72
CA SER A 146 -10.45 10.21 26.08
C SER A 146 -9.31 10.17 27.11
N SER A 147 -8.08 10.35 26.67
CA SER A 147 -7.00 10.81 27.54
C SER A 147 -5.97 11.62 26.74
N GLN A 148 -6.09 12.91 26.96
CA GLN A 148 -5.08 13.94 26.82
C GLN A 148 -3.72 13.43 27.32
N TYR A 149 -2.80 13.12 26.39
CA TYR A 149 -1.38 13.00 26.71
C TYR A 149 -0.54 13.60 25.59
N HIS A 150 0.26 14.60 25.96
CA HIS A 150 1.41 15.10 25.21
C HIS A 150 2.22 13.93 24.63
N HIS A 151 2.50 13.95 23.34
CA HIS A 151 3.49 13.05 22.75
C HIS A 151 4.56 13.84 21.98
N GLU A 152 5.72 13.89 22.64
CA GLU A 152 7.07 14.08 22.11
C GLU A 152 7.32 13.41 20.75
N PRO A 153 8.25 13.95 19.93
CA PRO A 153 8.48 13.48 18.57
C PRO A 153 9.10 12.08 18.58
N ARG A 154 8.31 11.08 18.15
CA ARG A 154 8.82 9.73 17.89
C ARG A 154 9.73 9.76 16.66
N GLU A 155 11.02 9.71 16.96
CA GLU A 155 12.13 9.56 16.02
C GLU A 155 11.91 8.43 15.00
N PHE A 156 12.29 8.78 13.78
CA PHE A 156 12.32 7.95 12.58
C PHE A 156 13.53 7.00 12.64
N LEU A 157 13.46 5.96 13.47
CA LEU A 157 14.53 4.95 13.54
C LEU A 157 13.95 3.55 13.53
N GLY A 158 14.55 2.71 12.68
CA GLY A 158 14.24 1.30 12.54
C GLY A 158 14.22 0.63 13.90
N LYS A 159 13.02 0.30 14.38
CA LYS A 159 12.88 -0.61 15.50
C LYS A 159 12.78 -2.01 14.92
N ARG A 160 13.80 -2.79 15.30
CA ARG A 160 13.83 -4.25 15.36
C ARG A 160 12.42 -4.84 15.41
N ALA A 161 12.25 -5.95 14.70
CA ALA A 161 11.12 -6.85 14.86
C ALA A 161 10.68 -6.87 16.34
N PRO A 162 9.38 -6.72 16.65
CA PRO A 162 8.93 -6.84 18.02
C PRO A 162 9.49 -8.16 18.54
N SER A 163 10.26 -8.09 19.60
CA SER A 163 10.69 -9.28 20.33
C SER A 163 9.42 -10.10 20.54
N LEU A 164 9.41 -11.30 19.99
CA LEU A 164 8.39 -12.31 20.23
C LEU A 164 8.47 -12.66 21.71
N ASN A 165 7.89 -11.80 22.55
CA ASN A 165 7.55 -12.13 23.90
C ASN A 165 6.35 -13.08 23.78
N ARG A 166 6.68 -14.35 23.50
CA ARG A 166 5.78 -15.50 23.63
C ARG A 166 5.38 -15.53 25.09
N ASN A 167 4.31 -14.83 25.45
CA ASN A 167 3.54 -14.99 26.68
C ASN A 167 2.30 -14.11 26.56
N ALA A 168 1.33 -14.57 25.77
CA ALA A 168 -0.08 -14.33 26.01
C ALA A 168 -0.84 -15.10 24.93
N SER A 169 -1.57 -16.11 25.37
CA SER A 169 -2.88 -16.48 24.85
C SER A 169 -3.84 -15.28 24.89
N ASP A 170 -3.48 -14.20 24.20
CA ASP A 170 -4.39 -13.14 23.84
C ASP A 170 -5.12 -13.71 22.63
N ALA A 171 -6.26 -14.34 22.89
CA ALA A 171 -7.15 -14.85 21.87
C ALA A 171 -7.24 -13.76 20.80
N LEU A 172 -6.79 -14.06 19.57
CA LEU A 172 -6.81 -13.13 18.45
C LEU A 172 -8.19 -12.48 18.44
N ASN A 173 -8.28 -11.25 18.95
CA ASN A 173 -9.55 -10.58 19.08
C ASN A 173 -9.94 -10.21 17.65
N THR A 174 -10.68 -11.10 17.01
CA THR A 174 -11.10 -11.05 15.62
C THR A 174 -11.81 -9.74 15.31
N ARG A 175 -12.37 -9.11 16.35
CA ARG A 175 -12.98 -7.79 16.33
C ARG A 175 -12.05 -6.68 15.82
N ASN A 176 -10.77 -6.74 16.20
CA ASN A 176 -9.77 -5.74 15.85
C ASN A 176 -8.92 -6.14 14.63
N LEU A 177 -9.28 -7.23 13.94
CA LEU A 177 -8.50 -7.68 12.78
C LEU A 177 -8.70 -6.71 11.61
N VAL A 178 -7.63 -6.00 11.27
CA VAL A 178 -7.59 -5.09 10.12
C VAL A 178 -7.46 -5.93 8.85
N ILE A 179 -8.48 -5.86 7.99
CA ILE A 179 -8.49 -6.50 6.69
C ILE A 179 -7.91 -5.56 5.63
N TRP A 180 -8.31 -4.29 5.71
CA TRP A 180 -7.83 -3.24 4.82
C TRP A 180 -7.29 -2.07 5.65
N PRO A 181 -6.01 -1.71 5.52
CA PRO A 181 -5.45 -0.55 6.22
C PRO A 181 -6.04 0.74 5.67
N ALA A 182 -6.08 1.79 6.50
CA ALA A 182 -6.35 3.12 5.96
C ALA A 182 -5.16 3.59 5.13
N LEU A 183 -5.42 4.36 4.08
CA LEU A 183 -4.38 5.04 3.31
C LEU A 183 -4.39 6.51 3.70
N VAL A 184 -3.36 6.95 4.42
CA VAL A 184 -3.27 8.29 4.99
C VAL A 184 -2.15 9.09 4.36
N ARG A 185 -2.43 10.36 4.08
CA ARG A 185 -1.44 11.36 3.67
C ARG A 185 -0.62 11.72 4.90
N VAL A 186 0.70 11.61 4.78
CA VAL A 186 1.65 11.93 5.85
C VAL A 186 2.31 13.28 5.61
N VAL A 187 2.54 13.61 4.33
CA VAL A 187 3.21 14.84 3.91
C VAL A 187 2.49 15.39 2.68
N ASP A 188 2.30 16.71 2.62
CA ASP A 188 1.71 17.43 1.50
C ASP A 188 2.75 17.78 0.41
N GLY A 189 2.37 18.65 -0.53
CA GLY A 189 3.22 19.05 -1.66
C GLY A 189 4.39 19.93 -1.24
N GLU A 190 4.20 20.67 -0.15
CA GLU A 190 5.14 21.63 0.43
C GLU A 190 6.08 20.98 1.47
N GLY A 191 6.03 19.64 1.57
CA GLY A 191 6.86 18.88 2.50
C GLY A 191 6.41 19.00 3.96
N ALA A 192 5.26 19.62 4.23
CA ALA A 192 4.73 19.77 5.58
C ALA A 192 3.96 18.50 6.00
N ARG A 193 4.04 18.16 7.29
CA ARG A 193 3.32 17.00 7.83
C ARG A 193 1.83 17.30 7.95
N VAL A 194 1.00 16.39 7.48
CA VAL A 194 -0.46 16.53 7.49
C VAL A 194 -1.04 15.89 8.75
N VAL A 195 -1.98 16.58 9.40
CA VAL A 195 -2.73 16.04 10.54
C VAL A 195 -3.75 15.02 10.04
N ARG A 196 -3.93 13.93 10.80
CA ARG A 196 -4.59 12.68 10.36
C ARG A 196 -6.01 12.87 9.82
N GLU A 197 -6.74 13.88 10.27
CA GLU A 197 -8.17 14.09 9.93
C GLU A 197 -8.36 14.57 8.48
N ASP A 198 -7.45 15.39 7.94
CA ASP A 198 -7.58 15.97 6.59
C ASP A 198 -6.90 15.12 5.50
N GLY A 199 -6.31 13.98 5.88
CA GLY A 199 -5.40 13.19 5.04
C GLY A 199 -5.87 11.80 4.64
N VAL A 200 -7.09 11.37 5.00
CA VAL A 200 -7.54 9.98 4.77
C VAL A 200 -8.08 9.81 3.36
N LEU A 201 -7.43 8.97 2.53
CA LEU A 201 -7.91 8.61 1.19
C LEU A 201 -8.80 7.37 1.18
N SER A 202 -8.50 6.42 2.07
CA SER A 202 -9.29 5.21 2.24
C SER A 202 -9.45 4.98 3.72
N GLU A 203 -10.69 4.78 4.13
CA GLU A 203 -10.99 4.33 5.47
C GLU A 203 -10.49 2.92 5.69
N LYS A 204 -10.26 2.63 6.97
CA LYS A 204 -9.83 1.32 7.45
C LYS A 204 -11.02 0.38 7.48
N ILE A 205 -10.84 -0.86 7.01
CA ILE A 205 -11.87 -1.90 7.10
C ILE A 205 -11.40 -2.98 8.07
N THR A 206 -12.18 -3.18 9.13
CA THR A 206 -12.02 -4.28 10.08
C THR A 206 -12.90 -5.46 9.70
N LEU A 207 -12.58 -6.65 10.23
CA LEU A 207 -13.38 -7.85 10.02
C LEU A 207 -14.83 -7.68 10.49
N GLU A 208 -15.09 -6.94 11.58
CA GLU A 208 -16.46 -6.65 12.02
C GLU A 208 -17.21 -5.78 11.04
N THR A 209 -16.59 -4.70 10.57
CA THR A 209 -17.21 -3.78 9.60
C THR A 209 -17.53 -4.51 8.29
N LEU A 210 -16.68 -5.47 7.92
CA LEU A 210 -16.94 -6.30 6.74
C LEU A 210 -18.06 -7.30 7.00
N ALA A 211 -18.07 -7.96 8.15
CA ALA A 211 -19.08 -8.95 8.52
C ALA A 211 -20.48 -8.34 8.64
N SER A 212 -20.60 -7.11 9.17
CA SER A 212 -21.89 -6.40 9.25
C SER A 212 -22.44 -6.07 7.86
N ARG A 213 -21.59 -5.61 6.93
CA ARG A 213 -22.01 -5.34 5.53
C ARG A 213 -22.57 -6.58 4.83
N PHE A 214 -22.02 -7.76 5.09
CA PHE A 214 -22.52 -9.01 4.50
C PHE A 214 -23.79 -9.54 5.18
N GLN A 215 -24.12 -9.09 6.39
CA GLN A 215 -25.39 -9.44 7.04
C GLN A 215 -26.55 -8.59 6.52
N ASP A 216 -26.29 -7.34 6.15
CA ASP A 216 -27.29 -6.42 5.58
C ASP A 216 -27.69 -6.77 4.14
N ASP A 217 -26.81 -7.44 3.36
CA ASP A 217 -27.10 -7.93 2.01
C ASP A 217 -27.92 -9.25 1.99
N SER A 218 -28.63 -9.57 3.08
CA SER A 218 -29.59 -10.68 3.08
C SER A 218 -30.80 -10.34 2.19
N PHE A 219 -30.77 -10.91 0.99
CA PHE A 219 -31.82 -10.96 -0.05
C PHE A 219 -33.25 -10.63 0.42
N PRO A 220 -34.01 -9.80 -0.33
CA PRO A 220 -35.45 -9.69 -0.10
C PRO A 220 -36.09 -11.07 -0.29
N LYS A 221 -36.61 -11.64 0.80
CA LYS A 221 -37.60 -12.71 0.73
C LYS A 221 -38.92 -12.07 0.30
N GLY A 222 -39.27 -12.22 -0.98
CA GLY A 222 -40.57 -11.87 -1.54
C GLY A 222 -40.46 -11.77 -3.06
N LEU A 223 -41.18 -12.54 -3.88
CA LEU A 223 -42.29 -13.47 -3.69
C LEU A 223 -42.05 -14.70 -4.58
#